data_AF-U5X1A4-F1
#
_entry.id   AF-U5X1A4-F1
#
_cell.length_a   1.000
_cell.length_b   1.000
_cell.length_c   1.000
_cell.angle_alpha   90.00
_cell.angle_beta   90.00
_cell.angle_gamma   90.00
#
_symmetry.space_group_name_H-M   'P 1'
#
loop_
_entity.id
_entity.type
_entity.pdbx_description
1 polymer ?
#
loop_
_entity_poly.entity_id
_entity_poly.type
_entity_poly.pdbx_seq_one_letter_code
_entity_poly.pdbx_strand_id
1 'polypeptide(L)'
;MYTPLVIVPDAGVVNGLLTQFDINMRGHGVFKHLSPQVYAPGIVPISDIQLLEGMVDFAEKYGGNPDMIELIAKWRTGASKYGLAALQLYLGVVGYPFLPVGDHVVKTSNKVMKLLDAK
;
A
#
# COMPACT_ATOMS: atom_id res chain seq x y z
N MET A 1 -14.60 9.63 -7.09
CA MET A 1 -14.37 8.27 -6.57
C MET A 1 -13.49 8.40 -5.34
N TYR A 2 -13.91 7.87 -4.20
CA TYR A 2 -13.28 8.09 -2.90
C TYR A 2 -12.89 6.76 -2.27
N THR A 3 -11.69 6.69 -1.74
CA THR A 3 -11.19 5.52 -1.01
C THR A 3 -10.88 5.94 0.42
N PRO A 4 -11.66 5.51 1.42
CA PRO A 4 -11.31 5.75 2.81
C PRO A 4 -10.09 4.91 3.17
N LEU A 5 -8.93 5.54 3.37
CA LEU A 5 -7.70 4.87 3.79
C LEU A 5 -7.36 5.27 5.22
N VAL A 6 -7.11 4.29 6.08
CA VAL A 6 -6.66 4.51 7.46
C VAL A 6 -5.22 4.02 7.57
N ILE A 7 -4.30 4.96 7.78
CA ILE A 7 -2.87 4.65 7.95
C ILE A 7 -2.65 4.16 9.38
N VAL A 8 -1.95 3.02 9.50
CA VAL A 8 -1.66 2.39 10.80
C VAL A 8 -0.18 2.02 10.91
N PRO A 9 0.41 2.01 12.12
CA PRO A 9 1.75 1.46 12.32
C PRO A 9 1.82 -0.02 11.92
N ASP A 10 3.00 -0.48 11.50
CA ASP A 10 3.21 -1.89 11.13
C ASP A 10 3.09 -2.86 12.33
N ALA A 11 3.32 -2.35 13.54
CA ALA A 11 3.26 -3.10 14.80
C ALA A 11 2.17 -2.58 15.75
N GLY A 12 1.57 -3.47 16.52
CA GLY A 12 0.59 -3.13 17.57
C GLY A 12 -0.86 -2.92 17.07
N VAL A 13 -1.07 -2.82 15.75
CA VAL A 13 -2.39 -2.90 15.14
C VAL A 13 -2.53 -4.25 14.47
N VAL A 14 -3.70 -4.89 14.60
CA VAL A 14 -3.96 -6.17 13.93
C VAL A 14 -4.14 -5.92 12.43
N ASN A 15 -3.04 -5.89 11.70
CA ASN A 15 -2.96 -5.76 10.26
C ASN A 15 -2.83 -7.13 9.56
N GLY A 16 -3.11 -8.23 10.26
CA GLY A 16 -3.13 -9.57 9.68
C GLY A 16 -4.14 -9.66 8.53
N LEU A 17 -3.83 -10.47 7.52
CA LEU A 17 -4.63 -10.59 6.30
C LEU A 17 -6.11 -10.88 6.57
N LEU A 18 -6.41 -11.77 7.53
CA LEU A 18 -7.78 -12.12 7.91
C LEU A 18 -8.53 -10.95 8.55
N THR A 19 -7.85 -10.13 9.36
CA THR A 19 -8.45 -8.95 9.99
C THR A 19 -8.72 -7.86 8.96
N GLN A 20 -7.78 -7.64 8.04
CA GLN A 20 -8.02 -6.70 6.93
C GLN A 20 -9.16 -7.18 6.03
N PHE A 21 -9.27 -8.49 5.78
CA PHE A 21 -10.40 -9.07 5.04
C PHE A 21 -11.74 -8.82 5.75
N ASP A 22 -11.83 -9.12 7.05
CA ASP A 22 -13.06 -8.87 7.84
C ASP A 22 -13.46 -7.39 7.82
N ILE A 23 -12.49 -6.48 7.96
CA ILE A 23 -12.72 -5.02 7.93
C ILE A 23 -13.19 -4.57 6.54
N ASN A 24 -12.57 -5.07 5.47
CA ASN A 24 -13.00 -4.78 4.10
C ASN A 24 -14.43 -5.27 3.86
N MET A 25 -14.77 -6.48 4.32
CA MET A 25 -16.12 -7.06 4.17
C MET A 25 -17.19 -6.27 4.93
N ARG A 26 -16.92 -5.93 6.20
CA ARG A 26 -17.83 -5.11 7.02
C ARG A 26 -17.97 -3.70 6.45
N GLY A 27 -16.84 -3.09 6.07
CA GLY A 27 -16.81 -1.78 5.44
C GLY A 27 -17.59 -1.74 4.13
N HIS A 28 -17.42 -2.75 3.27
CA HIS A 28 -18.18 -2.87 2.04
C HIS A 28 -19.69 -2.87 2.30
N GLY A 29 -20.16 -3.63 3.31
CA GLY A 29 -21.58 -3.63 3.70
C GLY A 29 -22.09 -2.24 4.10
N VAL A 30 -21.34 -1.52 4.94
CA VAL A 30 -21.69 -0.16 5.39
C VAL A 30 -21.74 0.82 4.23
N PHE A 31 -20.74 0.81 3.34
CA PHE A 31 -20.58 1.78 2.27
C PHE A 31 -21.27 1.39 0.95
N LYS A 32 -21.95 0.24 0.89
CA LYS A 32 -22.60 -0.28 -0.33
C LYS A 32 -23.56 0.73 -0.98
N HIS A 33 -24.28 1.50 -0.17
CA HIS A 33 -25.22 2.52 -0.64
C HIS A 33 -24.55 3.73 -1.30
N LEU A 34 -23.24 3.92 -1.09
CA LEU A 34 -22.40 4.93 -1.73
C LEU A 34 -21.63 4.38 -2.94
N SER A 35 -21.91 3.14 -3.36
CA SER A 35 -21.36 2.56 -4.57
C SER A 35 -22.03 3.18 -5.81
N PRO A 36 -21.28 3.50 -6.89
CA PRO A 36 -19.86 3.22 -7.13
C PRO A 36 -18.88 4.30 -6.64
N GLN A 37 -19.36 5.35 -5.98
CA GLN A 37 -18.56 6.53 -5.66
C GLN A 37 -17.54 6.26 -4.55
N VAL A 38 -17.80 5.33 -3.63
CA VAL A 38 -16.95 5.00 -2.47
C VAL A 38 -16.51 3.54 -2.50
N TYR A 39 -15.20 3.31 -2.43
CA TYR A 39 -14.63 1.97 -2.28
C TYR A 39 -14.66 1.48 -0.83
N ALA A 40 -14.49 0.17 -0.64
CA ALA A 40 -14.33 -0.39 0.71
C ALA A 40 -13.14 0.30 1.42
N PRO A 41 -13.30 0.64 2.72
CA PRO A 41 -12.24 1.26 3.49
C PRO A 41 -11.07 0.31 3.60
N GLY A 42 -9.84 0.82 3.43
CA GLY A 42 -8.62 0.04 3.53
C GLY A 42 -7.78 0.46 4.71
N ILE A 43 -7.33 -0.50 5.52
CA ILE A 43 -6.21 -0.29 6.43
C ILE A 43 -4.93 -0.33 5.60
N VAL A 44 -4.06 0.65 5.81
CA VAL A 44 -2.78 0.78 5.11
C VAL A 44 -1.66 0.83 6.14
N PRO A 45 -0.89 -0.25 6.31
CA PRO A 45 0.32 -0.23 7.13
C PRO A 45 1.33 0.79 6.59
N ILE A 46 2.20 1.31 7.46
CA ILE A 46 3.28 2.22 7.04
C ILE A 46 4.18 1.56 5.98
N SER A 47 4.43 0.26 6.06
CA SER A 47 5.16 -0.48 5.02
C SER A 47 4.53 -0.40 3.62
N ASP A 48 3.19 -0.42 3.51
CA ASP A 48 2.51 -0.25 2.22
C ASP A 48 2.67 1.21 1.71
N ILE A 49 2.70 2.21 2.61
CA ILE A 49 3.01 3.61 2.23
C ILE A 49 4.44 3.75 1.72
N GLN A 50 5.41 3.13 2.39
CA GLN A 50 6.81 3.14 1.96
C GLN A 50 6.99 2.48 0.59
N LEU A 51 6.20 1.45 0.29
CA LEU A 51 6.19 0.81 -1.02
C LEU A 51 5.61 1.74 -2.09
N LEU A 52 4.50 2.43 -1.80
CA LEU A 52 3.94 3.44 -2.72
C LEU A 52 4.94 4.58 -2.98
N GLU A 53 5.64 5.04 -1.96
CA GLU A 53 6.71 6.04 -2.10
C GLU A 53 7.84 5.52 -2.99
N GLY A 54 8.32 4.29 -2.75
CA GLY A 54 9.32 3.65 -3.60
C GLY A 54 8.89 3.56 -5.07
N MET A 55 7.61 3.33 -5.34
CA MET A 55 7.08 3.29 -6.71
C MET A 55 7.15 4.66 -7.39
N VAL A 56 6.85 5.74 -6.65
CA VAL A 56 6.95 7.12 -7.14
C VAL A 56 8.41 7.49 -7.39
N ASP A 57 9.30 7.25 -6.43
CA ASP A 57 10.73 7.55 -6.54
C ASP A 57 11.38 6.81 -7.72
N PHE A 58 11.02 5.53 -7.90
CA PHE A 58 11.50 4.73 -9.02
C PHE A 58 11.05 5.33 -10.34
N ALA A 59 9.76 5.66 -10.45
CA ALA A 59 9.25 6.21 -11.69
C ALA A 59 9.87 7.57 -12.04
N GLU A 60 10.03 8.46 -11.07
CA GLU A 60 10.69 9.74 -11.26
C GLU A 60 12.11 9.56 -11.84
N LYS A 61 12.87 8.59 -11.32
CA LYS A 61 14.24 8.30 -11.78
C LYS A 61 14.33 7.72 -13.17
N TYR A 62 13.38 6.89 -13.56
CA TYR A 62 13.43 6.14 -14.82
C TYR A 62 12.46 6.68 -15.89
N GLY A 63 11.96 7.91 -15.71
CA GLY A 63 11.17 8.63 -16.72
C GLY A 63 9.71 8.17 -16.82
N GLY A 64 9.16 7.61 -15.75
CA GLY A 64 7.74 7.24 -15.63
C GLY A 64 6.94 8.24 -14.80
N ASN A 65 5.62 8.21 -14.96
CA ASN A 65 4.68 8.89 -14.07
C ASN A 65 3.53 7.92 -13.73
N PRO A 66 3.65 7.11 -12.68
CA PRO A 66 2.63 6.13 -12.33
C PRO A 66 1.38 6.87 -11.90
N ASP A 67 0.25 6.50 -12.49
CA ASP A 67 -1.04 6.95 -11.98
C ASP A 67 -1.31 6.23 -10.64
N MET A 68 -0.83 6.83 -9.57
CA MET A 68 -0.94 6.29 -8.21
C MET A 68 -2.40 6.23 -7.76
N ILE A 69 -3.25 7.14 -8.26
CA ILE A 69 -4.68 7.13 -7.97
C ILE A 69 -5.33 5.91 -8.63
N GLU A 70 -5.00 5.64 -9.88
CA GLU A 70 -5.47 4.45 -10.58
C GLU A 70 -4.97 3.16 -9.91
N LEU A 71 -3.69 3.12 -9.50
CA LEU A 71 -3.11 1.98 -8.76
C LEU A 71 -3.89 1.71 -7.48
N ILE A 72 -4.12 2.74 -6.67
CA ILE A 72 -4.90 2.63 -5.43
C ILE A 72 -6.33 2.18 -5.75
N ALA A 73 -7.00 2.77 -6.74
CA ALA A 73 -8.36 2.38 -7.11
C ALA A 73 -8.46 0.90 -7.53
N LYS A 74 -7.53 0.43 -8.37
CA LYS A 74 -7.47 -0.98 -8.80
C LYS A 74 -7.14 -1.91 -7.63
N TRP A 75 -6.20 -1.53 -6.78
CA TRP A 75 -5.85 -2.28 -5.57
C TRP A 75 -7.06 -2.44 -4.64
N ARG A 76 -7.81 -1.36 -4.39
CA ARG A 76 -8.98 -1.38 -3.50
C ARG A 76 -10.18 -2.10 -4.10
N THR A 77 -10.32 -2.06 -5.42
CA THR A 77 -11.25 -2.94 -6.14
C THR A 77 -10.87 -4.41 -5.95
N GLY A 78 -9.58 -4.75 -6.10
CA GLY A 78 -9.08 -6.11 -5.88
C GLY A 78 -9.24 -6.60 -4.44
N ALA A 79 -9.02 -5.72 -3.46
CA ALA A 79 -9.23 -6.00 -2.05
C ALA A 79 -10.69 -6.34 -1.73
N SER A 80 -11.62 -5.57 -2.30
CA SER A 80 -13.05 -5.76 -2.11
C SER A 80 -13.57 -7.04 -2.78
N LYS A 81 -13.05 -7.39 -3.96
CA LYS A 81 -13.54 -8.54 -4.75
C LYS A 81 -12.87 -9.86 -4.39
N TYR A 82 -11.57 -9.82 -4.08
CA TYR A 82 -10.73 -11.02 -3.98
C TYR A 82 -9.95 -11.12 -2.67
N GLY A 83 -10.14 -10.17 -1.74
CA GLY A 83 -9.44 -10.18 -0.45
C GLY A 83 -7.96 -9.81 -0.53
N LEU A 84 -7.52 -9.16 -1.61
CA LEU A 84 -6.14 -8.65 -1.79
C LEU A 84 -5.88 -7.41 -0.90
N ALA A 85 -5.86 -7.63 0.40
CA ALA A 85 -5.88 -6.55 1.38
C ALA A 85 -4.56 -5.77 1.45
N ALA A 86 -3.41 -6.46 1.43
CA ALA A 86 -2.08 -5.86 1.40
C ALA A 86 -1.65 -5.43 0.00
N LEU A 87 -0.89 -4.33 -0.12
CA LEU A 87 -0.45 -3.81 -1.42
C LEU A 87 0.52 -4.78 -2.10
N GLN A 88 1.47 -5.31 -1.34
CA GLN A 88 2.45 -6.27 -1.86
C GLN A 88 1.79 -7.51 -2.48
N LEU A 89 0.72 -8.04 -1.87
CA LEU A 89 -0.02 -9.18 -2.41
C LEU A 89 -0.70 -8.82 -3.72
N TYR A 90 -1.34 -7.65 -3.78
CA TYR A 90 -1.96 -7.16 -5.00
C TYR A 90 -0.93 -7.00 -6.12
N LEU A 91 0.23 -6.39 -5.84
CA LEU A 91 1.32 -6.22 -6.81
C LEU A 91 1.87 -7.58 -7.29
N GLY A 92 1.97 -8.56 -6.41
CA GLY A 92 2.34 -9.93 -6.80
C GLY A 92 1.32 -10.56 -7.74
N VAL A 93 0.02 -10.40 -7.47
CA VAL A 93 -1.06 -10.95 -8.31
C VAL A 93 -1.12 -10.28 -9.69
N VAL A 94 -0.90 -8.97 -9.77
CA VAL A 94 -0.90 -8.24 -11.05
C VAL A 94 0.43 -8.35 -11.82
N GLY A 95 1.39 -9.13 -11.31
CA GLY A 95 2.66 -9.41 -11.99
C GLY A 95 3.64 -8.24 -11.98
N TYR A 96 3.61 -7.39 -10.95
CA TYR A 96 4.56 -6.30 -10.84
C TYR A 96 5.99 -6.84 -10.59
N PRO A 97 6.99 -6.44 -11.38
CA PRO A 97 8.24 -7.20 -11.50
C PRO A 97 9.19 -7.10 -10.31
N PHE A 98 9.10 -6.05 -9.48
CA PHE A 98 9.93 -5.84 -8.30
C PHE A 98 9.26 -4.90 -7.30
N LEU A 99 9.68 -4.90 -6.04
CA LEU A 99 9.16 -4.00 -5.01
C LEU A 99 10.18 -2.89 -4.75
N PRO A 100 9.98 -1.67 -5.27
CA PRO A 100 10.93 -0.59 -5.07
C PRO A 100 10.95 -0.11 -3.62
N VAL A 101 12.11 0.38 -3.20
CA VAL A 101 12.33 0.96 -1.87
C VAL A 101 12.49 2.46 -2.03
N GLY A 102 11.84 3.24 -1.17
CA GLY A 102 11.93 4.71 -1.18
C GLY A 102 13.37 5.22 -0.95
N ASP A 103 13.70 6.33 -1.59
CA ASP A 103 15.02 6.95 -1.55
C ASP A 103 15.42 7.37 -0.15
N HIS A 104 14.46 7.82 0.65
CA HIS A 104 14.73 8.20 2.03
C HIS A 104 15.19 6.98 2.86
N VAL A 105 14.62 5.79 2.61
CA VAL A 105 15.01 4.54 3.28
C VAL A 105 16.43 4.17 2.89
N VAL A 106 16.75 4.21 1.59
CA VAL A 106 18.09 3.91 1.08
C VAL A 106 19.13 4.89 1.65
N LYS A 107 18.83 6.20 1.64
CA LYS A 107 19.69 7.24 2.21
C LYS A 107 19.93 7.05 3.70
N THR A 108 18.89 6.69 4.45
CA THR A 108 18.98 6.46 5.90
C THR A 108 19.77 5.21 6.20
N SER A 109 19.52 4.11 5.48
CA SER A 109 20.28 2.86 5.59
C SER A 109 21.78 3.09 5.39
N ASN A 110 22.15 3.82 4.33
CA ASN A 110 23.56 4.16 4.06
C ASN A 110 24.21 4.97 5.19
N LYS A 111 23.48 5.88 5.84
CA LYS A 111 23.99 6.63 7.00
C LYS A 111 24.22 5.70 8.19
N VAL A 112 23.28 4.79 8.46
CA VAL A 112 23.38 3.82 9.56
C VAL A 112 24.57 2.90 9.33
N MET A 113 24.76 2.36 8.12
CA MET A 113 25.90 1.51 7.81
C MET A 113 27.24 2.22 8.05
N LYS A 114 27.38 3.47 7.61
CA LYS A 114 28.58 4.27 7.89
C LYS A 114 28.86 4.48 9.38
N LEU A 115 27.81 4.60 10.21
CA LEU A 115 27.96 4.72 11.66
C LEU A 115 28.38 3.39 12.31
N LEU A 116 27.95 2.26 11.75
CA LEU A 116 28.33 0.93 12.21
C LEU A 116 29.78 0.58 11.80
N ASP A 117 30.18 0.96 10.59
CA ASP A 117 31.53 0.72 10.05
C ASP A 117 32.59 1.68 10.62
N ALA A 118 32.18 2.79 11.21
CA ALA A 118 33.08 3.74 11.90
C ALA A 118 33.46 3.30 13.33
N LYS A 119 33.12 2.06 13.70
CA LYS A 119 33.60 1.38 14.92
C LYS A 119 34.72 0.41 14.58
#